data_AF-A0A538DJI0-F1
#
_entry.id   AF-A0A538DJI0-F1
#
_cell.length_a   1.000
_cell.length_b   1.000
_cell.length_c   1.000
_cell.angle_alpha   90.00
_cell.angle_beta   90.00
_cell.angle_gamma   90.00
#
_symmetry.space_group_name_H-M   'P 1'
#
loop_
_entity.id
_entity.type
_entity.pdbx_description
1 polymer ?
#
loop_
_entity_poly.entity_id
_entity_poly.type
_entity_poly.pdbx_seq_one_letter_code
_entity_poly.pdbx_strand_id
1 'polypeptide(L)'
;VIAAGGMESMSRAPYLLPQARQGQRLGHGRVVDAMILDGLWDPYHDFHMGSAAERTARTLGIGREAQDRFAAESYRRAQASIAEGRFRAEIVPVTATGRRGPATVDTDEEPSRIDFDRLPGLRPAFEAGGTITAANASTIADGAAALVVASEEAVRRHGLAPRARIIASAVAGRAPEDFPVAPIDAVRKVLAAAQLIAADVDLFEVNEAFAVVVLAAIGALGLDPARVNVNGGAIALGHPIGTSGARVLVTLLHALEQRGLRRGLATLCLGGGEAVAMVIERDP
;
A
#
# COMPACT_ATOMS: atom_id res chain seq x y z
N VAL A 1 -26.54 -1.62 -0.14
CA VAL A 1 -25.54 -0.88 -0.95
C VAL A 1 -24.80 0.04 0.00
N ILE A 2 -23.47 0.03 -0.03
CA ILE A 2 -22.60 0.80 0.86
C ILE A 2 -21.47 1.40 0.01
N ALA A 3 -21.11 2.66 0.25
CA ALA A 3 -19.84 3.22 -0.21
C ALA A 3 -18.76 2.86 0.83
N ALA A 4 -17.67 2.24 0.37
CA ALA A 4 -16.53 1.84 1.19
C ALA A 4 -15.24 2.38 0.57
N GLY A 5 -14.20 2.58 1.37
CA GLY A 5 -12.96 3.15 0.87
C GLY A 5 -12.08 3.69 1.97
N GLY A 6 -11.20 4.60 1.58
CA GLY A 6 -10.29 5.30 2.47
C GLY A 6 -9.83 6.62 1.85
N MET A 7 -9.42 7.54 2.71
CA MET A 7 -8.86 8.84 2.31
C MET A 7 -7.77 9.23 3.30
N GLU A 8 -6.73 9.88 2.82
CA GLU A 8 -5.62 10.36 3.65
C GLU A 8 -4.99 11.60 3.01
N SER A 9 -4.61 12.57 3.84
CA SER A 9 -3.74 13.67 3.42
C SER A 9 -2.64 13.84 4.46
N MET A 10 -1.57 13.06 4.27
CA MET A 10 -0.43 13.03 5.17
C MET A 10 0.31 14.37 5.16
N SER A 11 0.34 15.04 4.00
CA SER A 11 0.92 16.38 3.85
C SER A 11 0.24 17.45 4.71
N ARG A 12 -0.97 17.16 5.22
CA ARG A 12 -1.75 18.08 6.07
C ARG A 12 -1.81 17.64 7.53
N ALA A 13 -1.05 16.63 7.94
CA ALA A 13 -0.98 16.20 9.33
C ALA A 13 -0.49 17.36 10.23
N PRO A 14 -1.12 17.57 11.40
CA PRO A 14 -0.74 18.65 12.30
C PRO A 14 0.48 18.30 13.15
N TYR A 15 1.05 19.33 13.77
CA TYR A 15 1.92 19.16 14.94
C TYR A 15 1.11 19.31 16.24
N LEU A 16 1.43 18.50 17.25
CA LEU A 16 0.75 18.43 18.53
C LEU A 16 1.61 19.02 19.66
N LEU A 17 0.94 19.64 20.64
CA LEU A 17 1.53 20.13 21.89
C LEU A 17 0.83 19.44 23.07
N PRO A 18 1.31 18.28 23.55
CA PRO A 18 0.57 17.44 24.50
C PRO A 18 0.20 18.15 25.82
N GLN A 19 1.07 19.04 26.29
CA GLN A 19 0.87 19.75 27.56
C GLN A 19 0.19 21.12 27.42
N ALA A 20 -0.13 21.57 26.20
CA ALA A 20 -0.68 22.91 25.98
C ALA A 20 -2.02 23.15 26.69
N ARG A 21 -2.82 22.09 26.88
CA ARG A 21 -4.13 22.20 27.54
C ARG A 21 -4.03 22.51 29.04
N GLN A 22 -3.09 21.87 29.74
CA GLN A 22 -2.93 22.01 31.20
C GLN A 22 -1.84 23.02 31.58
N GLY A 23 -1.04 23.45 30.61
CA GLY A 23 0.12 24.32 30.81
C GLY A 23 1.39 23.50 31.13
N GLN A 24 2.52 23.96 30.59
CA GLN A 24 3.82 23.28 30.74
C GLN A 24 4.56 23.63 32.05
N ARG A 25 4.07 24.63 32.79
CA ARG A 25 4.70 25.20 34.00
C ARG A 25 6.10 25.78 33.78
N LEU A 26 7.15 24.95 33.78
CA LEU A 26 8.55 25.37 33.68
C LEU A 26 9.39 24.22 33.07
N GLY A 27 10.12 24.47 31.98
CA GLY A 27 10.98 23.49 31.29
C GLY A 27 10.72 23.44 29.78
N HIS A 28 11.58 22.71 29.05
CA HIS A 28 11.44 22.51 27.60
C HIS A 28 10.32 21.51 27.26
N GLY A 29 9.68 21.70 26.10
CA GLY A 29 8.63 20.84 25.57
C GLY A 29 8.94 20.25 24.22
N ARG A 30 8.15 19.24 23.85
CA ARG A 30 8.22 18.60 22.53
C ARG A 30 7.03 19.05 21.69
N VAL A 31 7.33 19.50 20.47
CA VAL A 31 6.37 19.60 19.38
C VAL A 31 6.37 18.24 18.69
N VAL A 32 5.21 17.58 18.63
CA VAL A 32 5.10 16.19 18.15
C VAL A 32 4.49 16.15 16.77
N ASP A 33 5.14 15.46 15.84
CA ASP A 33 4.59 15.22 14.50
C ASP A 33 3.47 14.17 14.59
N ALA A 34 2.23 14.55 14.26
CA ALA A 34 1.09 13.62 14.36
C ALA A 34 1.15 12.50 13.32
N MET A 35 1.70 12.76 12.12
CA MET A 35 1.84 11.74 11.09
C MET A 35 2.74 10.61 11.58
N ILE A 36 3.87 10.97 12.20
CA ILE A 36 4.78 9.98 12.76
C ILE A 36 4.13 9.29 13.95
N LEU A 37 3.63 10.06 14.93
CA LEU A 37 3.08 9.52 16.16
C LEU A 37 1.91 8.56 15.92
N ASP A 38 0.93 8.96 15.11
CA ASP A 38 -0.34 8.26 14.98
C ASP A 38 -0.33 7.23 13.82
N GLY A 39 0.61 7.35 12.88
CA GLY A 39 0.62 6.53 11.65
C GLY A 39 1.89 5.70 11.40
N LEU A 40 3.06 6.13 11.87
CA LEU A 40 4.36 5.55 11.45
C LEU A 40 5.25 5.09 12.63
N TRP A 41 4.75 5.19 13.86
CA TRP A 41 5.49 4.84 15.06
C TRP A 41 4.84 3.67 15.79
N ASP A 42 5.64 2.74 16.27
CA ASP A 42 5.17 1.63 17.08
C ASP A 42 4.86 2.11 18.51
N PRO A 43 3.61 1.99 18.99
CA PRO A 43 3.23 2.51 20.30
C PRO A 43 3.71 1.62 21.46
N TYR A 44 4.23 0.42 21.19
CA TYR A 44 4.58 -0.56 22.21
C TYR A 44 6.09 -0.60 22.51
N HIS A 45 6.92 -0.42 21.49
CA HIS A 45 8.36 -0.64 21.55
C HIS A 45 9.20 0.57 21.12
N ASP A 46 8.55 1.71 20.85
CA ASP A 46 9.21 3.00 20.58
C ASP A 46 10.18 2.98 19.39
N PHE A 47 9.72 2.51 18.23
CA PHE A 47 10.49 2.53 16.98
C PHE A 47 9.64 2.97 15.77
N HIS A 48 10.31 3.41 14.70
CA HIS A 48 9.67 3.72 13.42
C HIS A 48 9.34 2.44 12.64
N MET A 49 8.23 2.38 11.90
CA MET A 49 7.86 1.21 11.07
C MET A 49 9.00 0.69 10.17
N GLY A 50 9.87 1.60 9.72
CA GLY A 50 11.07 1.28 8.94
C GLY A 50 12.11 0.44 9.69
N SER A 51 12.25 0.59 11.01
CA SER A 51 13.13 -0.26 11.83
C SER A 51 12.63 -1.71 11.92
N ALA A 52 11.31 -1.90 11.95
CA ALA A 52 10.73 -3.24 11.84
C ALA A 52 10.93 -3.86 10.45
N ALA A 53 10.94 -3.04 9.38
CA ALA A 53 11.34 -3.49 8.05
C ALA A 53 12.83 -3.91 8.00
N GLU A 54 13.73 -3.15 8.64
CA GLU A 54 15.15 -3.52 8.77
C GLU A 54 15.34 -4.84 9.53
N ARG A 55 14.62 -5.03 10.64
CA ARG A 55 14.60 -6.31 11.37
C ARG A 55 14.17 -7.46 10.46
N THR A 56 13.10 -7.28 9.70
CA THR A 56 12.62 -8.30 8.76
C THR A 56 13.67 -8.61 7.68
N ALA A 57 14.29 -7.58 7.10
CA ALA A 57 15.32 -7.73 6.07
C ALA A 57 16.50 -8.54 6.61
N ARG A 58 16.98 -8.24 7.83
CA ARG A 58 18.02 -9.03 8.51
C ARG A 58 17.60 -10.47 8.77
N THR A 59 16.43 -10.69 9.36
CA THR A 59 15.95 -12.04 9.73
C THR A 59 15.78 -12.94 8.50
N LEU A 60 15.32 -12.39 7.38
CA LEU A 60 15.10 -13.14 6.14
C LEU A 60 16.31 -13.13 5.18
N GLY A 61 17.39 -12.42 5.52
CA GLY A 61 18.56 -12.29 4.65
C GLY A 61 18.27 -11.56 3.33
N ILE A 62 17.29 -10.66 3.30
CA ILE A 62 16.92 -9.90 2.09
C ILE A 62 17.83 -8.67 1.99
N GLY A 63 18.90 -8.81 1.20
CA GLY A 63 19.92 -7.78 1.03
C GLY A 63 19.44 -6.51 0.31
N ARG A 64 20.25 -5.45 0.42
CA ARG A 64 20.00 -4.12 -0.16
C ARG A 64 19.77 -4.17 -1.67
N GLU A 65 20.59 -4.91 -2.40
CA GLU A 65 20.55 -4.99 -3.86
C GLU A 65 19.23 -5.61 -4.36
N ALA A 66 18.69 -6.58 -3.61
CA ALA A 66 17.40 -7.18 -3.95
C ALA A 66 16.25 -6.19 -3.77
N GLN A 67 16.29 -5.40 -2.69
CA GLN A 67 15.29 -4.38 -2.37
C GLN A 67 15.32 -3.24 -3.39
N ASP A 68 16.50 -2.73 -3.74
CA ASP A 68 16.65 -1.67 -4.73
C ASP A 68 16.26 -2.13 -6.15
N ARG A 69 16.57 -3.38 -6.52
CA ARG A 69 16.13 -3.94 -7.80
C ARG A 69 14.60 -4.06 -7.87
N PHE A 70 13.96 -4.49 -6.78
CA PHE A 70 12.51 -4.52 -6.70
C PHE A 70 11.89 -3.13 -6.81
N ALA A 71 12.44 -2.16 -6.08
CA ALA A 71 12.01 -0.77 -6.14
C ALA A 71 12.12 -0.19 -7.56
N ALA A 72 13.27 -0.38 -8.21
CA ALA A 72 13.48 0.09 -9.58
C ALA A 72 12.46 -0.52 -10.56
N GLU A 73 12.11 -1.79 -10.38
CA GLU A 73 11.08 -2.44 -11.19
C GLU A 73 9.68 -1.87 -10.91
N SER A 74 9.33 -1.60 -9.64
CA SER A 74 8.06 -0.94 -9.28
C SER A 74 7.93 0.42 -9.98
N TYR A 75 8.98 1.24 -9.97
CA TYR A 75 9.03 2.52 -10.69
C TYR A 75 8.88 2.35 -12.21
N ARG A 76 9.60 1.41 -12.83
CA ARG A 76 9.49 1.16 -14.28
C ARG A 76 8.08 0.74 -14.68
N ARG A 77 7.44 -0.14 -13.89
CA ARG A 77 6.07 -0.58 -14.14
C ARG A 77 5.06 0.55 -13.98
N ALA A 78 5.23 1.41 -12.96
CA ALA A 78 4.38 2.57 -12.76
C ALA A 78 4.53 3.59 -13.91
N GLN A 79 5.76 3.92 -14.29
CA GLN A 79 6.04 4.81 -15.42
C GLN A 79 5.45 4.28 -16.74
N ALA A 80 5.62 2.99 -17.02
CA ALA A 80 5.04 2.36 -18.20
C ALA A 80 3.50 2.37 -18.15
N SER A 81 2.90 2.07 -16.99
CA SER A 81 1.44 2.04 -16.82
C SER A 81 0.81 3.44 -16.98
N ILE A 82 1.49 4.48 -16.51
CA ILE A 82 1.10 5.88 -16.76
C ILE A 82 1.18 6.21 -18.26
N ALA A 83 2.32 5.91 -18.89
CA ALA A 83 2.53 6.21 -20.31
C ALA A 83 1.52 5.50 -21.23
N GLU A 84 1.14 4.27 -20.89
CA GLU A 84 0.11 3.49 -21.59
C GLU A 84 -1.32 3.87 -21.20
N GLY A 85 -1.50 4.76 -20.22
CA GLY A 85 -2.82 5.23 -19.78
C GLY A 85 -3.62 4.20 -18.98
N ARG A 86 -2.96 3.19 -18.37
CA ARG A 86 -3.62 2.11 -17.61
C ARG A 86 -4.38 2.63 -16.39
N PHE A 87 -3.97 3.76 -15.80
CA PHE A 87 -4.65 4.34 -14.64
C PHE A 87 -5.81 5.30 -15.00
N ARG A 88 -6.00 5.64 -16.28
CA ARG A 88 -7.02 6.62 -16.69
C ARG A 88 -8.44 6.24 -16.31
N ALA A 89 -8.74 4.94 -16.30
CA ALA A 89 -10.06 4.44 -15.96
C ALA A 89 -10.33 4.44 -14.44
N GLU A 90 -9.29 4.41 -13.61
CA GLU A 90 -9.42 4.33 -12.15
C GLU A 90 -9.25 5.69 -11.45
N ILE A 91 -8.60 6.66 -12.10
CA ILE A 91 -8.39 8.00 -11.54
C ILE A 91 -9.54 8.94 -11.89
N VAL A 92 -10.11 9.57 -10.87
CA VAL A 92 -11.01 10.71 -11.02
C VAL A 92 -10.21 12.00 -10.85
N PRO A 93 -10.16 12.92 -11.84
CA PRO A 93 -9.41 14.16 -11.73
C PRO A 93 -9.87 15.06 -10.57
N VAL A 94 -8.92 15.58 -9.80
CA VAL A 94 -9.18 16.53 -8.71
C VAL A 94 -8.82 17.94 -9.18
N THR A 95 -9.81 18.84 -9.22
CA THR A 95 -9.59 20.24 -9.60
C THR A 95 -9.70 21.15 -8.40
N ALA A 96 -8.63 21.90 -8.10
CA ALA A 96 -8.60 22.90 -7.04
C ALA A 96 -8.53 24.31 -7.64
N THR A 97 -9.37 25.23 -7.16
CA THR A 97 -9.33 26.63 -7.60
C THR A 97 -8.39 27.42 -6.69
N GLY A 98 -7.20 27.75 -7.21
CA GLY A 98 -6.24 28.61 -6.53
C GLY A 98 -6.36 30.08 -6.95
N ARG A 99 -5.58 30.96 -6.31
CA ARG A 99 -5.51 32.39 -6.69
C ARG A 99 -5.06 32.62 -8.14
N ARG A 100 -4.35 31.65 -8.74
CA ARG A 100 -3.86 31.68 -10.13
C ARG A 100 -4.81 31.00 -11.13
N GLY A 101 -6.01 30.58 -10.70
CA GLY A 101 -6.96 29.83 -11.51
C GLY A 101 -7.08 28.35 -11.10
N PRO A 102 -7.90 27.57 -11.81
CA PRO A 102 -8.07 26.14 -11.56
C PRO A 102 -6.80 25.36 -11.93
N ALA A 103 -6.41 24.43 -11.07
CA ALA A 103 -5.38 23.43 -11.32
C ALA A 103 -5.99 22.04 -11.17
N THR A 104 -5.77 21.16 -12.15
CA THR A 104 -6.27 19.80 -12.16
C THR A 104 -5.12 18.82 -11.95
N VAL A 105 -5.33 17.85 -11.06
CA VAL A 105 -4.43 16.72 -10.82
C VAL A 105 -5.17 15.45 -11.21
N ASP A 106 -4.64 14.71 -12.17
CA ASP A 106 -5.23 13.49 -12.74
C ASP A 106 -4.20 12.38 -12.99
N THR A 107 -2.97 12.58 -12.52
CA THR A 107 -1.83 11.69 -12.76
C THR A 107 -1.03 11.57 -11.47
N ASP A 108 -0.64 10.34 -11.10
CA ASP A 108 0.23 10.09 -9.96
C ASP A 108 1.60 10.75 -10.17
N GLU A 109 2.02 11.59 -9.21
CA GLU A 109 3.22 12.43 -9.37
C GLU A 109 4.54 11.70 -9.08
N GLU A 110 4.52 10.77 -8.13
CA GLU A 110 5.73 10.14 -7.58
C GLU A 110 6.54 9.32 -8.60
N PRO A 111 5.93 8.55 -9.53
CA PRO A 111 6.70 7.76 -10.49
C PRO A 111 7.65 8.57 -11.36
N SER A 112 7.38 9.87 -11.55
CA SER A 112 8.21 10.78 -12.35
C SER A 112 9.44 11.33 -11.62
N ARG A 113 9.51 11.18 -10.30
CA ARG A 113 10.53 11.81 -9.44
C ARG A 113 11.78 10.96 -9.21
N ILE A 114 11.75 9.68 -9.59
CA ILE A 114 12.86 8.77 -9.36
C ILE A 114 14.08 9.13 -10.20
N ASP A 115 15.24 9.09 -9.54
CA ASP A 115 16.55 9.14 -10.19
C ASP A 115 17.21 7.75 -10.02
N PHE A 116 17.17 6.95 -11.09
CA PHE A 116 17.67 5.57 -11.06
C PHE A 116 19.19 5.49 -10.82
N ASP A 117 19.95 6.51 -11.26
CA ASP A 117 21.41 6.50 -11.13
C ASP A 117 21.83 6.74 -9.67
N ARG A 118 20.98 7.40 -8.88
CA ARG A 118 21.22 7.67 -7.46
C ARG A 118 20.83 6.53 -6.54
N LEU A 119 20.02 5.56 -6.99
CA LEU A 119 19.53 4.44 -6.18
C LEU A 119 20.63 3.75 -5.37
N PRO A 120 21.76 3.29 -5.96
CA PRO A 120 22.79 2.56 -5.21
C PRO A 120 23.47 3.42 -4.13
N GLY A 121 23.52 4.74 -4.34
CA GLY A 121 24.18 5.69 -3.44
C GLY A 121 23.31 6.18 -2.28
N LEU A 122 22.02 5.81 -2.22
CA LEU A 122 21.14 6.24 -1.14
C LEU A 122 21.56 5.66 0.21
N ARG A 123 21.57 6.53 1.22
CA ARG A 123 21.87 6.17 2.60
C ARG A 123 20.67 5.44 3.22
N PRO A 124 20.91 4.53 4.18
CA PRO A 124 19.84 3.94 4.98
C PRO A 124 19.01 5.02 5.68
N ALA A 125 17.69 4.86 5.70
CA ALA A 125 16.75 5.88 6.19
C ALA A 125 16.44 5.74 7.69
N PHE A 126 16.54 4.53 8.24
CA PHE A 126 16.04 4.22 9.59
C PHE A 126 17.13 3.78 10.57
N GLU A 127 18.09 2.99 10.12
CA GLU A 127 19.16 2.45 10.97
C GLU A 127 20.53 2.62 10.32
N ALA A 128 21.55 2.94 11.12
CA ALA A 128 22.93 2.97 10.62
C ALA A 128 23.36 1.56 10.18
N GLY A 129 23.85 1.44 8.94
CA GLY A 129 24.17 0.13 8.34
C GLY A 129 22.95 -0.68 7.89
N GLY A 130 21.76 -0.08 7.89
CA GLY A 130 20.54 -0.68 7.39
C GLY A 130 20.51 -0.85 5.87
N THR A 131 19.43 -1.47 5.38
CA THR A 131 19.17 -1.78 3.97
C THR A 131 18.00 -0.99 3.39
N ILE A 132 17.14 -0.44 4.24
CA ILE A 132 15.96 0.32 3.84
C ILE A 132 16.38 1.77 3.55
N THR A 133 16.00 2.27 2.38
CA THR A 133 16.27 3.63 1.91
C THR A 133 15.00 4.33 1.50
N ALA A 134 15.09 5.64 1.24
CA ALA A 134 13.97 6.42 0.75
C ALA A 134 13.40 5.93 -0.59
N ALA A 135 14.15 5.14 -1.37
CA ALA A 135 13.67 4.66 -2.66
C ALA A 135 13.18 3.21 -2.66
N ASN A 136 13.49 2.42 -1.63
CA ASN A 136 12.96 1.06 -1.47
C ASN A 136 11.92 0.96 -0.34
N ALA A 137 11.53 2.12 0.21
CA ALA A 137 10.35 2.34 1.03
C ALA A 137 9.33 3.16 0.24
N SER A 138 8.05 3.00 0.56
CA SER A 138 7.00 3.88 0.01
C SER A 138 7.12 5.32 0.53
N THR A 139 6.67 6.26 -0.29
CA THR A 139 6.68 7.69 0.05
C THR A 139 5.42 8.08 0.82
N ILE A 140 5.57 9.17 1.60
CA ILE A 140 4.45 9.89 2.19
C ILE A 140 3.60 10.46 1.06
N ALA A 141 2.31 10.16 1.06
CA ALA A 141 1.43 10.50 -0.05
C ALA A 141 0.03 10.88 0.42
N ASP A 142 -0.69 11.59 -0.45
CA ASP A 142 -2.05 12.04 -0.26
C ASP A 142 -2.95 11.36 -1.31
N GLY A 143 -4.16 10.98 -0.94
CA GLY A 143 -5.09 10.37 -1.88
C GLY A 143 -6.40 9.91 -1.25
N ALA A 144 -7.33 9.49 -2.09
CA ALA A 144 -8.56 8.82 -1.68
C ALA A 144 -8.95 7.77 -2.72
N ALA A 145 -9.53 6.67 -2.26
CA ALA A 145 -10.04 5.60 -3.12
C ALA A 145 -11.34 5.06 -2.52
N ALA A 146 -12.32 4.79 -3.40
CA ALA A 146 -13.64 4.34 -2.97
C ALA A 146 -14.21 3.31 -3.95
N LEU A 147 -15.04 2.42 -3.40
CA LEU A 147 -15.80 1.40 -4.12
C LEU A 147 -17.24 1.42 -3.63
N VAL A 148 -18.17 1.02 -4.51
CA VAL A 148 -19.55 0.74 -4.14
C VAL A 148 -19.71 -0.77 -3.96
N VAL A 149 -20.11 -1.19 -2.77
CA VAL A 149 -20.35 -2.59 -2.41
C VAL A 149 -21.84 -2.83 -2.27
N ALA A 150 -22.34 -3.89 -2.89
CA ALA A 150 -23.75 -4.27 -2.85
C ALA A 150 -23.88 -5.76 -2.54
N SER A 151 -24.93 -6.11 -1.80
CA SER A 151 -25.34 -7.52 -1.69
C SER A 151 -25.91 -7.99 -3.02
N GLU A 152 -25.88 -9.29 -3.27
CA GLU A 152 -26.49 -9.90 -4.46
C GLU A 152 -27.98 -9.55 -4.59
N GLU A 153 -28.70 -9.50 -3.45
CA GLU A 153 -30.09 -9.05 -3.43
C GLU A 153 -30.24 -7.61 -3.93
N ALA A 154 -29.36 -6.69 -3.49
CA ALA A 154 -29.39 -5.31 -3.94
C ALA A 154 -29.02 -5.17 -5.42
N VAL A 155 -28.07 -5.97 -5.89
CA VAL A 155 -27.71 -6.05 -7.33
C VAL A 155 -28.93 -6.44 -8.16
N ARG A 156 -29.64 -7.51 -7.79
CA ARG A 156 -30.87 -7.94 -8.49
C ARG A 156 -31.98 -6.91 -8.40
N ARG A 157 -32.23 -6.36 -7.19
CA ARG A 157 -33.30 -5.39 -6.94
C ARG A 157 -33.13 -4.10 -7.76
N HIS A 158 -31.89 -3.65 -7.93
CA HIS A 158 -31.59 -2.38 -8.59
C HIS A 158 -31.04 -2.53 -10.01
N GLY A 159 -30.98 -3.76 -10.55
CA GLY A 159 -30.46 -4.01 -11.91
C GLY A 159 -29.01 -3.56 -12.10
N LEU A 160 -28.16 -3.72 -11.07
CA LEU A 160 -26.76 -3.29 -11.13
C LEU A 160 -25.92 -4.30 -11.92
N ALA A 161 -24.85 -3.82 -12.57
CA ALA A 161 -23.82 -4.65 -13.19
C ALA A 161 -22.57 -4.67 -12.29
N PRO A 162 -22.38 -5.70 -11.45
CA PRO A 162 -21.19 -5.78 -10.59
C PRO A 162 -19.94 -5.99 -11.44
N ARG A 163 -18.84 -5.35 -11.05
CA ARG A 163 -17.53 -5.51 -11.72
C ARG A 163 -16.78 -6.77 -11.26
N ALA A 164 -16.98 -7.14 -10.00
CA ALA A 164 -16.43 -8.33 -9.38
C ALA A 164 -17.24 -8.73 -8.13
N ARG A 165 -17.04 -9.96 -7.68
CA ARG A 165 -17.55 -10.54 -6.45
C ARG A 165 -16.43 -10.68 -5.42
N ILE A 166 -16.70 -10.32 -4.17
CA ILE A 166 -15.81 -10.62 -3.04
C ILE A 166 -16.00 -12.10 -2.69
N ILE A 167 -14.94 -12.90 -2.82
CA ILE A 167 -14.96 -14.33 -2.52
C ILE A 167 -14.78 -14.58 -1.03
N ALA A 168 -13.74 -13.99 -0.48
CA ALA A 168 -13.38 -14.09 0.92
C ALA A 168 -12.51 -12.90 1.33
N SER A 169 -12.50 -12.60 2.62
CA SER A 169 -11.56 -11.69 3.26
C SER A 169 -11.05 -12.33 4.53
N ALA A 170 -9.79 -12.10 4.89
CA ALA A 170 -9.22 -12.57 6.14
C ALA A 170 -8.29 -11.52 6.76
N VAL A 171 -8.18 -11.58 8.08
CA VAL A 171 -7.22 -10.80 8.86
C VAL A 171 -6.23 -11.73 9.56
N ALA A 172 -5.01 -11.23 9.77
CA ALA A 172 -4.00 -11.89 10.57
C ALA A 172 -3.28 -10.89 11.46
N GLY A 173 -2.74 -11.39 12.57
CA GLY A 173 -1.97 -10.61 13.53
C GLY A 173 -0.70 -11.36 13.93
N ARG A 174 0.36 -10.60 14.16
CA ARG A 174 1.67 -11.00 14.67
C ARG A 174 2.10 -9.99 15.74
N ALA A 175 3.28 -10.20 16.31
CA ALA A 175 3.94 -9.16 17.11
C ALA A 175 4.10 -7.87 16.27
N PRO A 176 4.01 -6.67 16.88
CA PRO A 176 4.03 -5.40 16.15
C PRO A 176 5.23 -5.21 15.21
N GLU A 177 6.41 -5.60 15.67
CA GLU A 177 7.65 -5.62 14.89
C GLU A 177 7.67 -6.56 13.66
N ASP A 178 6.78 -7.55 13.62
CA ASP A 178 6.69 -8.57 12.57
C ASP A 178 5.54 -8.24 11.60
N PHE A 179 4.97 -7.03 11.67
CA PHE A 179 3.98 -6.55 10.71
C PHE A 179 4.39 -6.73 9.22
N PRO A 180 5.69 -6.63 8.81
CA PRO A 180 6.04 -6.77 7.40
C PRO A 180 5.76 -8.17 6.83
N VAL A 181 5.66 -9.19 7.69
CA VAL A 181 5.39 -10.59 7.30
C VAL A 181 3.98 -11.06 7.63
N ALA A 182 3.19 -10.25 8.35
CA ALA A 182 1.78 -10.54 8.64
C ALA A 182 0.92 -10.79 7.36
N PRO A 183 1.16 -10.12 6.21
CA PRO A 183 0.42 -10.40 4.97
C PRO A 183 0.48 -11.86 4.51
N ILE A 184 1.57 -12.57 4.80
CA ILE A 184 1.74 -13.98 4.42
C ILE A 184 0.64 -14.84 5.08
N ASP A 185 0.36 -14.57 6.35
CA ASP A 185 -0.65 -15.31 7.10
C ASP A 185 -2.07 -14.93 6.67
N ALA A 186 -2.32 -13.64 6.39
CA ALA A 186 -3.60 -13.18 5.87
C ALA A 186 -3.90 -13.82 4.50
N VAL A 187 -2.90 -13.91 3.61
CA VAL A 187 -3.03 -14.58 2.31
C VAL A 187 -3.34 -16.07 2.47
N ARG A 188 -2.60 -16.79 3.31
CA ARG A 188 -2.87 -18.22 3.56
C ARG A 188 -4.30 -18.45 4.08
N LYS A 189 -4.75 -17.61 5.02
CA LYS A 189 -6.10 -17.67 5.57
C LYS A 189 -7.18 -17.38 4.53
N VAL A 190 -7.02 -16.33 3.71
CA VAL A 190 -8.04 -15.96 2.72
C VAL A 190 -8.13 -16.99 1.59
N LEU A 191 -7.00 -17.56 1.16
CA LEU A 191 -6.97 -18.64 0.18
C LEU A 191 -7.68 -19.90 0.71
N ALA A 192 -7.40 -20.29 1.96
CA ALA A 192 -8.10 -21.40 2.60
C ALA A 192 -9.62 -21.14 2.73
N ALA A 193 -10.01 -19.93 3.14
CA ALA A 193 -11.43 -19.55 3.24
C ALA A 193 -12.13 -19.52 1.88
N ALA A 194 -11.41 -19.13 0.82
CA ALA A 194 -11.88 -19.15 -0.56
C ALA A 194 -11.83 -20.55 -1.21
N GLN A 195 -11.23 -21.55 -0.54
CA GLN A 195 -10.95 -22.87 -1.10
C GLN A 195 -10.10 -22.81 -2.39
N LEU A 196 -9.12 -21.90 -2.42
CA LEU A 196 -8.20 -21.68 -3.53
C LEU A 196 -6.76 -21.94 -3.12
N ILE A 197 -5.89 -22.14 -4.11
CA ILE A 197 -4.43 -22.07 -3.95
C ILE A 197 -3.87 -20.85 -4.67
N ALA A 198 -2.63 -20.47 -4.37
CA ALA A 198 -1.99 -19.30 -4.99
C ALA A 198 -1.94 -19.38 -6.52
N ALA A 199 -1.84 -20.59 -7.09
CA ALA A 199 -1.85 -20.79 -8.54
C ALA A 199 -3.17 -20.35 -9.21
N ASP A 200 -4.29 -20.40 -8.49
CA ASP A 200 -5.62 -20.04 -8.99
C ASP A 200 -5.84 -18.52 -9.08
N VAL A 201 -4.93 -17.70 -8.53
CA VAL A 201 -5.07 -16.24 -8.46
C VAL A 201 -4.27 -15.57 -9.56
N ASP A 202 -4.93 -15.04 -10.59
CA ASP A 202 -4.29 -14.42 -11.76
C ASP A 202 -3.34 -13.26 -11.43
N LEU A 203 -3.76 -12.32 -10.58
CA LEU A 203 -2.96 -11.17 -10.17
C LEU A 203 -2.97 -10.96 -8.65
N PHE A 204 -1.85 -10.44 -8.15
CA PHE A 204 -1.68 -10.07 -6.75
C PHE A 204 -1.34 -8.58 -6.63
N GLU A 205 -2.04 -7.88 -5.75
CA GLU A 205 -1.61 -6.57 -5.26
C GLU A 205 -1.15 -6.74 -3.81
N VAL A 206 0.15 -6.72 -3.59
CA VAL A 206 0.77 -6.74 -2.26
C VAL A 206 1.31 -5.34 -1.99
N ASN A 207 0.72 -4.62 -1.03
CA ASN A 207 1.10 -3.23 -0.79
C ASN A 207 2.59 -3.10 -0.41
N GLU A 208 3.30 -2.24 -1.14
CA GLU A 208 4.75 -2.05 -1.03
C GLU A 208 5.09 -1.00 0.06
N ALA A 209 4.66 -1.21 1.31
CA ALA A 209 5.07 -0.31 2.39
C ALA A 209 6.61 -0.18 2.44
N PHE A 210 7.28 -1.33 2.28
CA PHE A 210 8.71 -1.48 2.05
C PHE A 210 8.95 -2.63 1.06
N ALA A 211 10.05 -2.60 0.29
CA ALA A 211 10.38 -3.65 -0.67
C ALA A 211 10.47 -5.04 0.00
N VAL A 212 10.97 -5.10 1.24
CA VAL A 212 11.09 -6.32 2.03
C VAL A 212 9.73 -7.00 2.27
N VAL A 213 8.62 -6.25 2.39
CA VAL A 213 7.27 -6.81 2.58
C VAL A 213 6.89 -7.70 1.40
N VAL A 214 7.06 -7.18 0.19
CA VAL A 214 6.66 -7.89 -1.03
C VAL A 214 7.64 -9.01 -1.34
N LEU A 215 8.94 -8.79 -1.17
CA LEU A 215 9.95 -9.85 -1.36
C LEU A 215 9.74 -11.01 -0.39
N ALA A 216 9.39 -10.74 0.87
CA ALA A 216 9.04 -11.78 1.84
C ALA A 216 7.77 -12.54 1.42
N ALA A 217 6.74 -11.83 0.97
CA ALA A 217 5.50 -12.46 0.49
C ALA A 217 5.73 -13.35 -0.75
N ILE A 218 6.47 -12.86 -1.75
CA ILE A 218 6.85 -13.60 -2.95
C ILE A 218 7.55 -14.91 -2.56
N GLY A 219 8.58 -14.84 -1.71
CA GLY A 219 9.35 -16.01 -1.30
C GLY A 219 8.53 -17.01 -0.48
N ALA A 220 7.78 -16.54 0.52
CA ALA A 220 7.07 -17.41 1.45
C ALA A 220 5.79 -18.05 0.89
N LEU A 221 5.20 -17.45 -0.14
CA LEU A 221 3.98 -17.92 -0.80
C LEU A 221 4.26 -18.55 -2.18
N GLY A 222 5.50 -18.46 -2.67
CA GLY A 222 5.89 -18.96 -3.99
C GLY A 222 5.19 -18.22 -5.13
N LEU A 223 5.00 -16.90 -4.99
CA LEU A 223 4.31 -16.11 -6.01
C LEU A 223 5.23 -15.88 -7.21
N ASP A 224 4.65 -15.86 -8.40
CA ASP A 224 5.35 -15.39 -9.60
C ASP A 224 5.47 -13.85 -9.55
N PRO A 225 6.69 -13.27 -9.53
CA PRO A 225 6.89 -11.82 -9.54
C PRO A 225 6.27 -11.09 -10.75
N ALA A 226 5.99 -11.81 -11.85
CA ALA A 226 5.30 -11.25 -13.02
C ALA A 226 3.79 -11.05 -12.79
N ARG A 227 3.21 -11.65 -11.74
CA ARG A 227 1.80 -11.53 -11.36
C ARG A 227 1.57 -10.58 -10.18
N VAL A 228 2.64 -10.12 -9.52
CA VAL A 228 2.57 -9.24 -8.34
C VAL A 228 2.79 -7.79 -8.76
N ASN A 229 1.90 -6.87 -8.39
CA ASN A 229 2.00 -5.43 -8.62
C ASN A 229 2.36 -5.09 -10.08
N VAL A 230 1.55 -5.59 -11.02
CA VAL A 230 1.86 -5.58 -12.46
C VAL A 230 1.85 -4.19 -13.09
N ASN A 231 1.23 -3.22 -12.42
CA ASN A 231 1.21 -1.82 -12.83
C ASN A 231 2.18 -0.95 -12.02
N GLY A 232 3.02 -1.55 -11.17
CA GLY A 232 3.78 -0.85 -10.13
C GLY A 232 2.98 -0.75 -8.83
N GLY A 233 3.66 -0.48 -7.72
CA GLY A 233 3.04 -0.44 -6.40
C GLY A 233 3.46 0.78 -5.59
N ALA A 234 3.21 0.73 -4.27
CA ALA A 234 3.33 1.88 -3.38
C ALA A 234 4.74 2.46 -3.23
N ILE A 235 5.81 1.75 -3.60
CA ILE A 235 7.16 2.36 -3.66
C ILE A 235 7.20 3.45 -4.73
N ALA A 236 6.53 3.23 -5.86
CA ALA A 236 6.49 4.17 -6.97
C ALA A 236 5.26 5.08 -6.95
N LEU A 237 4.12 4.58 -6.46
CA LEU A 237 2.82 5.27 -6.47
C LEU A 237 2.50 6.00 -5.16
N GLY A 238 3.31 5.79 -4.12
CA GLY A 238 3.09 6.35 -2.78
C GLY A 238 2.16 5.52 -1.89
N HIS A 239 2.19 5.81 -0.59
CA HIS A 239 1.42 5.09 0.43
C HIS A 239 0.59 6.05 1.31
N PRO A 240 -0.54 6.58 0.81
CA PRO A 240 -1.51 7.27 1.66
C PRO A 240 -2.14 6.27 2.63
N ILE A 241 -1.72 6.26 3.90
CA ILE A 241 -1.93 5.14 4.83
C ILE A 241 -3.40 4.73 4.97
N GLY A 242 -4.32 5.66 5.26
CA GLY A 242 -5.76 5.39 5.38
C GLY A 242 -6.45 5.03 4.06
N THR A 243 -5.80 5.19 2.92
CA THR A 243 -6.36 4.97 1.58
C THR A 243 -5.85 3.68 0.93
N SER A 244 -4.64 3.26 1.28
CA SER A 244 -3.87 2.32 0.47
C SER A 244 -4.52 0.96 0.29
N GLY A 245 -5.26 0.48 1.30
CA GLY A 245 -6.03 -0.76 1.19
C GLY A 245 -7.13 -0.71 0.13
N ALA A 246 -7.84 0.42 0.01
CA ALA A 246 -8.83 0.61 -1.05
C ALA A 246 -8.16 0.83 -2.41
N ARG A 247 -7.05 1.58 -2.44
CA ARG A 247 -6.32 1.89 -3.68
C ARG A 247 -5.72 0.63 -4.32
N VAL A 248 -5.09 -0.28 -3.57
CA VAL A 248 -4.64 -1.58 -4.14
C VAL A 248 -5.78 -2.38 -4.75
N LEU A 249 -6.95 -2.37 -4.11
CA LEU A 249 -8.09 -3.13 -4.60
C LEU A 249 -8.68 -2.53 -5.88
N VAL A 250 -8.71 -1.19 -5.96
CA VAL A 250 -9.11 -0.45 -7.16
C VAL A 250 -8.16 -0.77 -8.32
N THR A 251 -6.85 -0.67 -8.10
CA THR A 251 -5.85 -0.98 -9.13
C THR A 251 -5.93 -2.45 -9.57
N LEU A 252 -6.09 -3.38 -8.63
CA LEU A 252 -6.28 -4.81 -8.94
C LEU A 252 -7.48 -5.05 -9.85
N LEU A 253 -8.63 -4.47 -9.51
CA LEU A 253 -9.87 -4.64 -10.28
C LEU A 253 -9.71 -4.16 -11.73
N HIS A 254 -9.14 -2.97 -11.93
CA HIS A 254 -8.90 -2.43 -13.27
C HIS A 254 -7.83 -3.22 -14.02
N ALA A 255 -6.78 -3.68 -13.34
CA ALA A 255 -5.74 -4.50 -13.95
C ALA A 255 -6.27 -5.85 -14.46
N LEU A 256 -7.17 -6.49 -13.70
CA LEU A 256 -7.87 -7.71 -14.12
C LEU A 256 -8.75 -7.43 -15.36
N GLU A 257 -9.51 -6.33 -15.33
CA GLU A 257 -10.37 -5.88 -16.45
C GLU A 257 -9.62 -5.69 -17.75
N GLN A 258 -8.56 -4.90 -17.71
CA GLN A 258 -7.72 -4.59 -18.87
C GLN A 258 -7.06 -5.83 -19.47
N ARG A 259 -6.82 -6.87 -18.66
CA ARG A 259 -6.14 -8.11 -19.07
C ARG A 259 -7.09 -9.27 -19.35
N GLY A 260 -8.40 -9.08 -19.18
CA GLY A 260 -9.38 -10.17 -19.33
C GLY A 260 -9.16 -11.31 -18.31
N LEU A 261 -8.59 -11.00 -17.15
CA LEU A 261 -8.30 -11.97 -16.09
C LEU A 261 -9.43 -12.02 -15.07
N ARG A 262 -9.50 -13.12 -14.32
CA ARG A 262 -10.67 -13.45 -13.51
C ARG A 262 -10.46 -13.20 -12.03
N ARG A 263 -9.39 -13.74 -11.44
CA ARG A 263 -9.19 -13.77 -9.98
C ARG A 263 -8.04 -12.88 -9.56
N GLY A 264 -8.29 -12.05 -8.55
CA GLY A 264 -7.26 -11.23 -7.94
C GLY A 264 -7.22 -11.39 -6.43
N LEU A 265 -6.04 -11.17 -5.85
CA LEU A 265 -5.85 -11.06 -4.41
C LEU A 265 -5.17 -9.75 -4.07
N ALA A 266 -5.77 -8.96 -3.17
CA ALA A 266 -5.14 -7.79 -2.58
C ALA A 266 -4.77 -8.08 -1.12
N THR A 267 -3.59 -7.63 -0.68
CA THR A 267 -3.15 -7.75 0.72
C THR A 267 -2.23 -6.61 1.12
N LEU A 268 -2.25 -6.25 2.40
CA LEU A 268 -1.37 -5.24 2.98
C LEU A 268 -1.09 -5.54 4.45
N CYS A 269 0.08 -5.09 4.89
CA CYS A 269 0.43 -5.04 6.30
C CYS A 269 -0.13 -3.78 6.96
N LEU A 270 -0.29 -3.81 8.28
CA LEU A 270 -0.82 -2.74 9.10
C LEU A 270 0.12 -2.53 10.30
N GLY A 271 0.49 -1.28 10.58
CA GLY A 271 1.28 -0.94 11.77
C GLY A 271 0.61 -1.47 13.04
N GLY A 272 1.41 -1.97 13.99
CA GLY A 272 0.90 -2.67 15.16
C GLY A 272 0.82 -4.21 15.02
N GLY A 273 1.20 -4.76 13.85
CA GLY A 273 1.39 -6.21 13.68
C GLY A 273 0.27 -6.92 12.93
N GLU A 274 -0.64 -6.20 12.27
CA GLU A 274 -1.80 -6.80 11.61
C GLU A 274 -1.65 -6.85 10.08
N ALA A 275 -2.54 -7.57 9.42
CA ALA A 275 -2.68 -7.59 7.98
C ALA A 275 -4.10 -7.96 7.58
N VAL A 276 -4.50 -7.50 6.39
CA VAL A 276 -5.77 -7.87 5.76
C VAL A 276 -5.52 -8.35 4.34
N ALA A 277 -6.26 -9.37 3.92
CA ALA A 277 -6.25 -9.88 2.55
C ALA A 277 -7.69 -10.10 2.05
N MET A 278 -7.91 -9.88 0.75
CA MET A 278 -9.19 -10.08 0.08
C MET A 278 -9.00 -10.73 -1.27
N VAL A 279 -9.82 -11.73 -1.57
CA VAL A 279 -9.92 -12.33 -2.91
C VAL A 279 -11.17 -11.81 -3.59
N ILE A 280 -11.00 -11.33 -4.83
CA ILE A 280 -12.08 -10.94 -5.71
C ILE A 280 -12.08 -11.79 -6.99
N GLU A 281 -13.26 -12.00 -7.56
CA GLU A 281 -13.45 -12.72 -8.81
C GLU A 281 -14.37 -11.92 -9.73
N ARG A 282 -13.93 -11.70 -10.97
CA ARG A 282 -14.75 -11.12 -12.02
C ARG A 282 -15.62 -12.19 -12.67
N ASP A 283 -16.82 -11.81 -13.06
CA ASP A 283 -17.65 -12.66 -13.93
C ASP A 283 -17.07 -12.62 -15.36
N PRO A 284 -17.10 -13.75 -16.09
CA PRO A 284 -16.61 -13.83 -17.47
C PRO A 284 -17.41 -12.99 -18.46
#